data_AF-A0A496RUS3-F1
#
_entry.id   AF-A0A496RUS3-F1
#
_cell.length_a   1.000
_cell.length_b   1.000
_cell.length_c   1.000
_cell.angle_alpha   90.00
_cell.angle_beta   90.00
_cell.angle_gamma   90.00
#
_symmetry.space_group_name_H-M   'P 1'
#
loop_
_entity.id
_entity.type
_entity.pdbx_description
1 polymer ?
#
loop_
_entity_poly.entity_id
_entity_poly.type
_entity_poly.pdbx_seq_one_letter_code
_entity_poly.pdbx_strand_id
1 'polypeptide(L)'
;ETYPAEHTYLALADHGRGTSGIAWDDTSGAGEFITVAELGTALREITQEGTAPLDVVHYDACLMGMVENGYQLRDYADFMVTSENLGWSTFAYPQYAALVTATTTPRALAAGVADTYFDSVSGYPSTIAAWDLGQVTPLLDAVTSLATALQTDLDANQYHIQNTRTATQKFDSQDYFTLDDQDEYIDLYDFARLVKQNVPGTAVKSAAQVVMNTVDAFVVAEHHASGRYKNHYLDLDDAHGVSIYFPAAPGGWDYSRYLAHVFDFTIDSEWDEFLLSYFGITRIVPTVPVNPGVPPVLEVRYRVYLPLVLR
;
A
#
# COMPACT_ATOMS: atom_id res chain seq x y z
N GLU A 1 -4.11 29.37 5.48
CA GLU A 1 -4.08 30.86 5.48
C GLU A 1 -2.84 31.48 6.12
N THR A 2 -2.27 30.92 7.19
CA THR A 2 -1.08 31.49 7.86
C THR A 2 0.24 31.34 7.08
N TYR A 3 0.35 30.29 6.26
CA TYR A 3 1.54 29.97 5.46
C TYR A 3 1.13 29.69 4.01
N PRO A 4 0.81 30.73 3.22
CA PRO A 4 0.47 30.53 1.82
C PRO A 4 1.70 30.00 1.06
N ALA A 5 1.48 28.99 0.23
CA ALA A 5 2.49 28.39 -0.62
C ALA A 5 1.86 28.02 -1.96
N GLU A 6 2.69 27.97 -3.01
CA GLU A 6 2.26 27.49 -4.33
C GLU A 6 2.16 25.95 -4.39
N HIS A 7 2.94 25.28 -3.54
CA HIS A 7 2.96 23.82 -3.42
C HIS A 7 2.86 23.39 -1.96
N THR A 8 2.30 22.21 -1.73
CA THR A 8 1.97 21.64 -0.43
C THR A 8 2.48 20.20 -0.33
N TYR A 9 3.09 19.88 0.81
CA TYR A 9 3.47 18.54 1.17
C TYR A 9 2.84 18.23 2.53
N LEU A 10 2.02 17.20 2.60
CA LEU A 10 1.39 16.72 3.83
C LEU A 10 1.95 15.34 4.16
N ALA A 11 2.58 15.21 5.33
CA ALA A 11 2.95 13.91 5.87
C ALA A 11 2.02 13.51 7.02
N LEU A 12 1.56 12.27 6.97
CA LEU A 12 0.79 11.61 8.01
C LEU A 12 1.66 10.46 8.52
N ALA A 13 2.24 10.64 9.71
CA ALA A 13 3.22 9.75 10.28
C ALA A 13 2.72 9.11 11.57
N ASP A 14 2.66 7.78 11.57
CA ASP A 14 2.46 6.93 12.74
C ASP A 14 2.42 5.45 12.31
N HIS A 15 1.85 4.60 13.15
CA HIS A 15 1.20 3.36 12.76
C HIS A 15 0.21 3.54 11.59
N GLY A 16 0.20 2.57 10.68
CA GLY A 16 -0.73 2.49 9.56
C GLY A 16 -1.09 1.04 9.30
N ARG A 17 -2.35 0.79 8.95
CA ARG A 17 -2.83 -0.51 8.48
C ARG A 17 -3.73 -0.28 7.29
N GLY A 18 -3.27 -0.71 6.11
CA GLY A 18 -3.85 -0.41 4.80
C GLY A 18 -5.39 -0.43 4.75
N THR A 19 -6.03 -1.47 5.27
CA THR A 19 -7.51 -1.63 5.23
C THR A 19 -8.28 -0.94 6.36
N SER A 20 -7.60 -0.49 7.40
CA SER A 20 -8.23 0.07 8.61
C SER A 20 -8.10 1.60 8.67
N GLY A 21 -6.88 2.12 8.54
CA GLY A 21 -6.59 3.53 8.78
C GLY A 21 -5.13 3.81 9.16
N ILE A 22 -4.89 4.98 9.74
CA ILE A 22 -3.56 5.55 10.08
C ILE A 22 -3.64 6.36 11.39
N ALA A 23 -2.49 6.70 11.98
CA ALA A 23 -2.38 7.61 13.12
C ALA A 23 -3.07 7.08 14.40
N TRP A 24 -2.51 6.00 14.97
CA TRP A 24 -3.01 5.42 16.22
C TRP A 24 -2.72 6.32 17.43
N ASP A 25 -3.75 6.60 18.22
CA ASP A 25 -3.67 7.31 19.48
C ASP A 25 -4.00 6.38 20.65
N ASP A 26 -2.99 6.10 21.47
CA ASP A 26 -3.11 5.34 22.72
C ASP A 26 -3.35 6.25 23.96
N THR A 27 -3.42 7.57 23.77
CA THR A 27 -3.55 8.56 24.85
C THR A 27 -5.00 8.95 25.15
N SER A 28 -5.89 8.90 24.15
CA SER A 28 -7.32 9.29 24.27
C SER A 28 -8.28 8.12 24.52
N GLY A 29 -7.82 6.88 24.37
CA GLY A 29 -8.63 5.66 24.45
C GLY A 29 -7.79 4.46 24.02
N ALA A 30 -8.31 3.25 24.13
CA ALA A 30 -7.55 2.06 23.72
C ALA A 30 -7.49 1.96 22.18
N GLY A 31 -6.44 2.52 21.58
CA GLY A 31 -6.10 2.35 20.16
C GLY A 31 -7.10 2.99 19.19
N GLU A 32 -7.50 4.24 19.43
CA GLU A 32 -8.21 5.03 18.42
C GLU A 32 -7.26 5.31 17.25
N PHE A 33 -7.79 5.50 16.04
CA PHE A 33 -7.01 5.83 14.85
C PHE A 33 -7.89 6.57 13.85
N ILE A 34 -7.27 7.29 12.91
CA ILE A 34 -8.00 7.91 11.80
C ILE A 34 -8.37 6.80 10.81
N THR A 35 -9.67 6.50 10.71
CA THR A 35 -10.17 5.53 9.73
C THR A 35 -10.02 6.06 8.30
N VAL A 36 -10.06 5.15 7.32
CA VAL A 36 -10.09 5.51 5.88
C VAL A 36 -11.16 6.58 5.57
N ALA A 37 -12.37 6.41 6.10
CA ALA A 37 -13.49 7.33 5.86
C ALA A 37 -13.30 8.71 6.53
N GLU A 38 -12.76 8.75 7.74
CA GLU A 38 -12.44 10.00 8.43
C GLU A 38 -11.33 10.76 7.72
N LEU A 39 -10.30 10.04 7.26
CA LEU A 39 -9.21 10.64 6.48
C LEU A 39 -9.72 11.20 5.15
N GLY A 40 -10.57 10.45 4.42
CA GLY A 40 -11.21 10.95 3.20
C GLY A 40 -12.06 12.20 3.46
N THR A 41 -12.80 12.24 4.57
CA THR A 41 -13.58 13.42 4.97
C THR A 41 -12.68 14.63 5.25
N ALA A 42 -11.59 14.43 6.00
CA ALA A 42 -10.65 15.50 6.32
C ALA A 42 -9.95 16.03 5.06
N LEU A 43 -9.50 15.15 4.16
CA LEU A 43 -8.85 15.53 2.91
C LEU A 43 -9.81 16.29 1.99
N ARG A 44 -11.06 15.82 1.87
CA ARG A 44 -12.12 16.51 1.12
C ARG A 44 -12.34 17.93 1.64
N GLU A 45 -12.37 18.12 2.97
CA GLU A 45 -12.57 19.43 3.56
C GLU A 45 -11.39 20.37 3.28
N ILE A 46 -10.15 19.94 3.53
CA ILE A 46 -8.96 20.81 3.39
C ILE A 46 -8.64 21.15 1.93
N THR A 47 -9.05 20.30 0.98
CA THR A 47 -8.87 20.50 -0.46
C THR A 47 -10.05 21.20 -1.14
N GLN A 48 -11.02 21.69 -0.36
CA GLN A 48 -12.23 22.31 -0.88
C GLN A 48 -12.94 21.42 -1.90
N GLU A 49 -13.29 20.20 -1.49
CA GLU A 49 -13.98 19.22 -2.33
C GLU A 49 -13.14 18.80 -3.55
N GLY A 50 -11.81 18.78 -3.41
CA GLY A 50 -10.87 18.45 -4.49
C GLY A 50 -10.59 19.59 -5.48
N THR A 51 -11.12 20.80 -5.25
CA THR A 51 -10.83 21.95 -6.13
C THR A 51 -9.45 22.58 -5.90
N ALA A 52 -8.82 22.24 -4.77
CA ALA A 52 -7.46 22.62 -4.41
C ALA A 52 -6.72 21.40 -3.83
N PRO A 53 -6.35 20.41 -4.67
CA PRO A 53 -5.66 19.21 -4.22
C PRO A 53 -4.28 19.53 -3.63
N LEU A 54 -3.79 18.64 -2.78
CA LEU A 54 -2.44 18.69 -2.24
C LEU A 54 -1.44 18.21 -3.30
N ASP A 55 -0.26 18.80 -3.36
CA ASP A 55 0.70 18.38 -4.39
C ASP A 55 1.34 17.03 -4.06
N VAL A 56 1.68 16.80 -2.78
CA VAL A 56 2.23 15.52 -2.30
C VAL A 56 1.63 15.14 -0.96
N VAL A 57 1.05 13.94 -0.87
CA VAL A 57 0.69 13.30 0.39
C VAL A 57 1.66 12.16 0.68
N HIS A 58 2.27 12.14 1.86
CA HIS A 58 3.13 11.05 2.30
C HIS A 58 2.45 10.33 3.46
N TYR A 59 2.04 9.08 3.21
CA TYR A 59 1.70 8.14 4.27
C TYR A 59 3.00 7.52 4.81
N ASP A 60 3.61 8.21 5.76
CA ASP A 60 4.82 7.79 6.48
C ASP A 60 4.43 6.78 7.57
N ALA A 61 3.82 5.69 7.12
CA ALA A 61 3.16 4.68 7.94
C ALA A 61 3.19 3.30 7.26
N CYS A 62 3.07 2.25 8.07
CA CYS A 62 3.15 0.87 7.63
C CYS A 62 1.99 0.48 6.69
N LEU A 63 2.26 -0.37 5.69
CA LEU A 63 1.23 -1.09 4.92
C LEU A 63 0.20 -0.22 4.18
N MET A 64 0.48 1.07 4.02
CA MET A 64 -0.46 2.00 3.40
C MET A 64 -0.36 2.03 1.87
N GLY A 65 0.64 1.35 1.30
CA GLY A 65 0.91 1.26 -0.13
C GLY A 65 -0.03 0.37 -0.90
N MET A 66 -1.33 0.42 -0.59
CA MET A 66 -2.37 -0.30 -1.31
C MET A 66 -3.07 0.59 -2.34
N VAL A 67 -3.43 0.02 -3.50
CA VAL A 67 -4.16 0.72 -4.56
C VAL A 67 -5.49 1.32 -4.08
N GLU A 68 -6.15 0.69 -3.11
CA GLU A 68 -7.37 1.17 -2.48
C GLU A 68 -7.17 2.54 -1.81
N ASN A 69 -6.05 2.72 -1.11
CA ASN A 69 -5.69 3.99 -0.46
C ASN A 69 -5.34 5.06 -1.51
N GLY A 70 -4.61 4.70 -2.55
CA GLY A 70 -4.32 5.61 -3.66
C GLY A 70 -5.60 6.10 -4.34
N TYR A 71 -6.54 5.18 -4.60
CA TYR A 71 -7.81 5.53 -5.23
C TYR A 71 -8.67 6.42 -4.31
N GLN A 72 -8.65 6.19 -3.00
CA GLN A 72 -9.36 7.05 -2.05
C GLN A 72 -8.87 8.51 -2.06
N LEU A 73 -7.62 8.74 -2.47
CA LEU A 73 -6.95 10.05 -2.48
C LEU A 73 -6.95 10.74 -3.84
N ARG A 74 -7.46 10.08 -4.88
CA ARG A 74 -7.37 10.49 -6.29
C ARG A 74 -7.77 11.94 -6.59
N ASP A 75 -8.75 12.47 -5.85
CA ASP A 75 -9.28 13.83 -6.04
C ASP A 75 -8.65 14.86 -5.08
N TYR A 76 -7.81 14.42 -4.15
CA TYR A 76 -7.31 15.24 -3.05
C TYR A 76 -5.80 15.42 -3.05
N ALA A 77 -5.08 14.67 -3.88
CA ALA A 77 -3.64 14.83 -4.05
C ALA A 77 -3.17 14.49 -5.47
N ASP A 78 -2.08 15.12 -5.92
CA ASP A 78 -1.46 14.84 -7.21
C ASP A 78 -0.49 13.65 -7.13
N PHE A 79 0.32 13.59 -6.08
CA PHE A 79 1.30 12.53 -5.84
C PHE A 79 1.16 11.95 -4.44
N MET A 80 1.47 10.67 -4.31
CA MET A 80 1.47 9.95 -3.04
C MET A 80 2.81 9.27 -2.78
N VAL A 81 3.32 9.30 -1.55
CA VAL A 81 4.48 8.50 -1.12
C VAL A 81 4.02 7.54 -0.03
N THR A 82 4.39 6.27 -0.14
CA THR A 82 3.85 5.21 0.73
C THR A 82 4.69 3.92 0.67
N SER A 83 4.41 2.97 1.57
CA SER A 83 5.11 1.69 1.68
C SER A 83 4.12 0.52 1.67
N GLU A 84 4.40 -0.50 0.88
CA GLU A 84 3.60 -1.74 0.82
C GLU A 84 3.76 -2.58 2.09
N ASN A 85 4.94 -2.55 2.70
CA ASN A 85 5.27 -3.32 3.90
C ASN A 85 5.38 -2.42 5.16
N LEU A 86 5.74 -3.02 6.30
CA LEU A 86 6.12 -2.28 7.51
C LEU A 86 7.20 -1.22 7.23
N GLY A 87 6.94 0.00 7.70
CA GLY A 87 7.79 1.16 7.52
C GLY A 87 8.71 1.43 8.71
N TRP A 88 9.76 2.22 8.46
CA TRP A 88 10.75 2.62 9.44
C TRP A 88 10.55 4.06 9.87
N SER A 89 10.62 4.35 11.17
CA SER A 89 10.54 5.68 11.78
C SER A 89 11.78 6.54 11.53
N THR A 90 12.09 6.76 10.26
CA THR A 90 13.20 7.61 9.82
C THR A 90 12.89 9.07 10.09
N PHE A 91 11.62 9.48 9.84
CA PHE A 91 11.09 10.83 10.01
C PHE A 91 12.05 11.90 9.48
N ALA A 92 12.63 11.64 8.29
CA ALA A 92 13.69 12.45 7.68
C ALA A 92 13.18 13.77 7.08
N TYR A 93 12.21 14.42 7.73
CA TYR A 93 11.58 15.67 7.29
C TYR A 93 12.56 16.80 7.03
N PRO A 94 13.65 17.01 7.81
CA PRO A 94 14.66 17.99 7.45
C PRO A 94 15.33 17.71 6.11
N GLN A 95 15.58 16.43 5.79
CA GLN A 95 16.17 15.99 4.53
C GLN A 95 15.17 16.16 3.39
N TYR A 96 13.90 15.77 3.59
CA TYR A 96 12.84 15.98 2.61
C TYR A 96 12.64 17.46 2.29
N ALA A 97 12.61 18.33 3.30
CA ALA A 97 12.52 19.77 3.13
C ALA A 97 13.73 20.35 2.39
N ALA A 98 14.93 19.78 2.58
CA ALA A 98 16.14 20.22 1.89
C ALA A 98 16.15 19.88 0.38
N LEU A 99 15.27 18.99 -0.10
CA LEU A 99 15.07 18.72 -1.54
C LEU A 99 14.37 19.88 -2.26
N VAL A 100 13.69 20.76 -1.52
CA VAL A 100 12.88 21.83 -2.10
C VAL A 100 13.76 23.00 -2.52
N THR A 101 13.73 23.30 -3.82
CA THR A 101 14.36 24.45 -4.46
C THR A 101 13.30 25.22 -5.26
N ALA A 102 13.65 26.39 -5.79
CA ALA A 102 12.75 27.18 -6.62
C ALA A 102 12.27 26.49 -7.92
N THR A 103 12.86 25.35 -8.28
CA THR A 103 12.52 24.57 -9.48
C THR A 103 12.06 23.15 -9.16
N THR A 104 11.94 22.78 -7.88
CA THR A 104 11.50 21.43 -7.49
C THR A 104 10.02 21.29 -7.80
N THR A 105 9.67 20.32 -8.65
CA THR A 105 8.27 19.98 -8.93
C THR A 105 7.73 19.00 -7.89
N PRO A 106 6.40 18.92 -7.69
CA PRO A 106 5.79 17.91 -6.82
C PRO A 106 6.23 16.48 -7.15
N ARG A 107 6.26 16.11 -8.43
CA ARG A 107 6.74 14.79 -8.90
C ARG A 107 8.18 14.52 -8.48
N ALA A 108 9.07 15.51 -8.64
CA ALA A 108 10.47 15.38 -8.26
C ALA A 108 10.64 15.31 -6.73
N LEU A 109 9.80 16.03 -5.97
CA LEU A 109 9.78 15.93 -4.52
C LEU A 109 9.32 14.54 -4.07
N ALA A 110 8.21 14.02 -4.60
CA ALA A 110 7.69 12.70 -4.25
C ALA A 110 8.73 11.58 -4.51
N ALA A 111 9.36 11.59 -5.69
CA ALA A 111 10.46 10.68 -6.02
C ALA A 111 11.65 10.85 -5.05
N GLY A 112 12.09 12.09 -4.82
CA GLY A 112 13.22 12.37 -3.94
C GLY A 112 12.96 11.99 -2.47
N VAL A 113 11.72 12.06 -1.99
CA VAL A 113 11.33 11.56 -0.65
C VAL A 113 11.48 10.05 -0.60
N ALA A 114 11.00 9.32 -1.61
CA ALA A 114 11.16 7.87 -1.69
C ALA A 114 12.65 7.47 -1.72
N ASP A 115 13.46 8.12 -2.55
CA ASP A 115 14.92 7.92 -2.63
C ASP A 115 15.58 8.17 -1.26
N THR A 116 15.27 9.30 -0.63
CA THR A 116 15.86 9.70 0.66
C THR A 116 15.47 8.74 1.78
N TYR A 117 14.22 8.29 1.81
CA TYR A 117 13.76 7.29 2.78
C TYR A 117 14.54 5.98 2.60
N PHE A 118 14.60 5.45 1.38
CA PHE A 118 15.26 4.18 1.08
C PHE A 118 16.75 4.21 1.47
N ASP A 119 17.45 5.29 1.12
CA ASP A 119 18.85 5.49 1.52
C ASP A 119 19.02 5.51 3.05
N SER A 120 18.08 6.13 3.77
CA SER A 120 18.15 6.24 5.23
C SER A 120 17.95 4.91 5.97
N VAL A 121 17.33 3.91 5.32
CA VAL A 121 17.10 2.56 5.85
C VAL A 121 18.01 1.51 5.21
N SER A 122 19.06 1.92 4.50
CA SER A 122 20.01 1.01 3.85
C SER A 122 20.48 -0.11 4.79
N GLY A 123 20.31 -1.35 4.35
CA GLY A 123 20.66 -2.56 5.11
C GLY A 123 19.52 -3.15 5.93
N TYR A 124 18.34 -2.52 5.91
CA TYR A 124 17.12 -3.05 6.47
C TYR A 124 16.15 -3.49 5.36
N PRO A 125 15.34 -4.53 5.59
CA PRO A 125 14.26 -4.86 4.67
C PRO A 125 13.27 -3.69 4.59
N SER A 126 12.94 -3.24 3.39
CA SER A 126 12.12 -2.06 3.20
C SER A 126 11.42 -2.07 1.84
N THR A 127 10.32 -1.35 1.75
CA THR A 127 9.62 -0.97 0.52
C THR A 127 9.31 0.53 0.61
N ILE A 128 9.33 1.24 -0.50
CA ILE A 128 8.80 2.60 -0.61
C ILE A 128 8.48 2.89 -2.08
N ALA A 129 7.38 3.57 -2.34
CA ALA A 129 7.00 4.00 -3.67
C ALA A 129 6.45 5.43 -3.65
N ALA A 130 6.66 6.12 -4.77
CA ALA A 130 6.01 7.38 -5.10
C ALA A 130 5.07 7.14 -6.29
N TRP A 131 3.83 7.60 -6.20
CA TRP A 131 2.78 7.38 -7.19
C TRP A 131 2.30 8.69 -7.81
N ASP A 132 1.93 8.64 -9.08
CA ASP A 132 1.18 9.68 -9.80
C ASP A 132 -0.32 9.35 -9.71
N LEU A 133 -1.05 10.05 -8.83
CA LEU A 133 -2.47 9.76 -8.60
C LEU A 133 -3.34 10.10 -9.82
N GLY A 134 -2.85 10.90 -10.77
CA GLY A 134 -3.50 11.09 -12.06
C GLY A 134 -3.59 9.82 -12.92
N GLN A 135 -2.84 8.77 -12.58
CA GLN A 135 -2.88 7.47 -13.25
C GLN A 135 -3.69 6.41 -12.49
N VAL A 136 -4.29 6.73 -11.34
CA VAL A 136 -4.98 5.73 -10.52
C VAL A 136 -6.30 5.25 -11.13
N THR A 137 -7.03 6.10 -11.87
CA THR A 137 -8.26 5.67 -12.58
C THR A 137 -7.95 4.70 -13.72
N PRO A 138 -6.96 4.94 -14.61
CA PRO A 138 -6.51 3.90 -15.55
C PRO A 138 -6.10 2.58 -14.88
N LEU A 139 -5.44 2.65 -13.72
CA LEU A 139 -5.07 1.45 -12.96
C LEU A 139 -6.31 0.73 -12.40
N LEU A 140 -7.30 1.46 -11.87
CA LEU A 140 -8.60 0.91 -11.45
C LEU A 140 -9.26 0.17 -12.62
N ASP A 141 -9.38 0.80 -13.79
CA ASP A 141 -10.01 0.19 -14.97
C ASP A 141 -9.31 -1.11 -15.39
N ALA A 142 -7.98 -1.16 -15.26
CA ALA A 142 -7.18 -2.35 -15.53
C ALA A 142 -7.44 -3.47 -14.50
N VAL A 143 -7.49 -3.13 -13.21
CA VAL A 143 -7.80 -4.08 -12.13
C VAL A 143 -9.23 -4.61 -12.27
N THR A 144 -10.19 -3.74 -12.56
CA THR A 144 -11.58 -4.10 -12.86
C THR A 144 -11.65 -5.08 -14.03
N SER A 145 -10.95 -4.77 -15.13
CA SER A 145 -10.89 -5.66 -16.30
C SER A 145 -10.27 -7.03 -15.97
N LEU A 146 -9.24 -7.06 -15.11
CA LEU A 146 -8.64 -8.31 -14.63
C LEU A 146 -9.62 -9.10 -13.75
N ALA A 147 -10.28 -8.43 -12.81
CA ALA A 147 -11.28 -9.03 -11.94
C ALA A 147 -12.42 -9.68 -12.75
N THR A 148 -13.00 -8.95 -13.70
CA THR A 148 -14.05 -9.48 -14.60
C THR A 148 -13.56 -10.68 -15.42
N ALA A 149 -12.34 -10.63 -15.94
CA ALA A 149 -11.77 -11.74 -16.72
C ALA A 149 -11.54 -12.98 -15.85
N LEU A 150 -11.04 -12.80 -14.62
CA LEU A 150 -10.86 -13.89 -13.65
C LEU A 150 -12.19 -14.49 -13.23
N GLN A 151 -13.21 -13.66 -12.97
CA GLN A 151 -14.57 -14.10 -12.63
C GLN A 151 -15.19 -14.95 -13.76
N THR A 152 -15.04 -14.52 -15.01
CA THR A 152 -15.61 -15.21 -16.18
C THR A 152 -15.12 -16.64 -16.33
N ASP A 153 -13.83 -16.89 -16.06
CA ASP A 153 -13.20 -18.21 -16.19
C ASP A 153 -12.98 -18.90 -14.83
N LEU A 154 -13.60 -18.39 -13.75
CA LEU A 154 -13.28 -18.76 -12.38
C LEU A 154 -13.48 -20.25 -12.08
N ASP A 155 -14.61 -20.83 -12.50
CA ASP A 155 -14.91 -22.26 -12.30
C ASP A 155 -13.83 -23.17 -12.92
N ALA A 156 -13.32 -22.79 -14.09
CA ALA A 156 -12.30 -23.54 -14.82
C ALA A 156 -10.88 -23.34 -14.25
N ASN A 157 -10.63 -22.18 -13.62
CA ASN A 157 -9.29 -21.72 -13.27
C ASN A 157 -9.04 -21.54 -11.77
N GLN A 158 -9.99 -21.84 -10.89
CA GLN A 158 -9.90 -21.59 -9.44
C GLN A 158 -8.59 -22.09 -8.80
N TYR A 159 -8.09 -23.27 -9.18
CA TYR A 159 -6.83 -23.81 -8.66
C TYR A 159 -5.60 -23.06 -9.17
N HIS A 160 -5.62 -22.60 -10.43
CA HIS A 160 -4.56 -21.76 -10.96
C HIS A 160 -4.52 -20.41 -10.26
N ILE A 161 -5.68 -19.82 -9.98
CA ILE A 161 -5.82 -18.55 -9.27
C ILE A 161 -5.33 -18.70 -7.82
N GLN A 162 -5.76 -19.75 -7.12
CA GLN A 162 -5.33 -20.04 -5.75
C GLN A 162 -3.81 -20.21 -5.66
N ASN A 163 -3.22 -21.05 -6.52
CA ASN A 163 -1.77 -21.25 -6.55
C ASN A 163 -1.02 -19.96 -6.91
N THR A 164 -1.59 -19.14 -7.79
CA THR A 164 -1.01 -17.85 -8.17
C THR A 164 -0.98 -16.88 -7.00
N ARG A 165 -2.10 -16.74 -6.27
CA ARG A 165 -2.18 -15.93 -5.05
C ARG A 165 -1.17 -16.43 -4.02
N THR A 166 -1.09 -17.74 -3.80
CA THR A 166 -0.09 -18.34 -2.89
C THR A 166 1.34 -18.10 -3.33
N ALA A 167 1.62 -17.97 -4.63
CA ALA A 167 2.97 -17.70 -5.13
C ALA A 167 3.34 -16.21 -5.13
N THR A 168 2.36 -15.30 -5.00
CA THR A 168 2.58 -13.85 -5.10
C THR A 168 3.35 -13.33 -3.89
N GLN A 169 4.17 -12.30 -4.07
CA GLN A 169 4.77 -11.49 -3.01
C GLN A 169 3.70 -11.02 -2.01
N LYS A 170 3.97 -11.15 -0.71
CA LYS A 170 3.08 -10.69 0.37
C LYS A 170 3.73 -9.60 1.19
N PHE A 171 2.90 -8.89 1.95
CA PHE A 171 3.32 -7.86 2.90
C PHE A 171 2.74 -8.13 4.27
N ASP A 172 3.49 -7.72 5.30
CA ASP A 172 3.41 -8.17 6.69
C ASP A 172 2.20 -7.58 7.43
N SER A 173 1.04 -8.15 7.15
CA SER A 173 -0.29 -7.62 7.45
C SER A 173 -0.95 -8.27 8.67
N GLN A 174 -0.42 -9.42 9.12
CA GLN A 174 -1.05 -10.25 10.15
C GLN A 174 -0.12 -10.55 11.34
N ASP A 175 0.83 -11.49 11.19
CA ASP A 175 1.75 -11.92 12.26
C ASP A 175 3.11 -11.23 12.11
N TYR A 176 3.15 -9.95 12.52
CA TYR A 176 4.28 -9.05 12.29
C TYR A 176 5.65 -9.71 12.42
N PHE A 177 6.53 -9.38 11.47
CA PHE A 177 7.84 -9.95 11.21
C PHE A 177 7.82 -11.32 10.51
N THR A 178 6.68 -11.77 10.01
CA THR A 178 6.55 -13.04 9.29
C THR A 178 5.75 -12.84 8.02
N LEU A 179 6.42 -12.98 6.86
CA LEU A 179 5.75 -13.02 5.57
C LEU A 179 5.34 -14.45 5.24
N ASP A 180 4.04 -14.71 5.15
CA ASP A 180 3.53 -16.03 4.81
C ASP A 180 2.23 -15.99 4.01
N ASP A 181 1.66 -17.17 3.75
CA ASP A 181 0.46 -17.29 2.93
C ASP A 181 -0.82 -16.79 3.62
N GLN A 182 -0.78 -16.43 4.91
CA GLN A 182 -1.90 -15.84 5.64
C GLN A 182 -2.00 -14.32 5.48
N ASP A 183 -0.91 -13.66 5.05
CA ASP A 183 -0.91 -12.22 4.83
C ASP A 183 -1.94 -11.79 3.79
N GLU A 184 -2.67 -10.73 4.06
CA GLU A 184 -3.84 -10.32 3.27
C GLU A 184 -3.49 -9.31 2.16
N TYR A 185 -2.30 -8.72 2.21
CA TYR A 185 -1.83 -7.75 1.21
C TYR A 185 -0.82 -8.41 0.29
N ILE A 186 -1.09 -8.37 -1.01
CA ILE A 186 -0.22 -8.95 -2.04
C ILE A 186 0.22 -7.88 -3.04
N ASP A 187 1.36 -8.08 -3.67
CA ASP A 187 1.85 -7.21 -4.74
C ASP A 187 0.97 -7.34 -6.00
N LEU A 188 0.44 -6.22 -6.48
CA LEU A 188 -0.50 -6.20 -7.61
C LEU A 188 0.19 -6.51 -8.95
N TYR A 189 1.42 -6.04 -9.15
CA TYR A 189 2.17 -6.29 -10.37
C TYR A 189 2.58 -7.75 -10.46
N ASP A 190 3.17 -8.30 -9.39
CA ASP A 190 3.59 -9.68 -9.30
C ASP A 190 2.39 -10.62 -9.42
N PHE A 191 1.26 -10.30 -8.78
CA PHE A 191 0.02 -11.05 -8.97
C PHE A 191 -0.36 -11.09 -10.46
N ALA A 192 -0.39 -9.95 -11.14
CA ALA A 192 -0.71 -9.88 -12.56
C ALA A 192 0.33 -10.63 -13.42
N ARG A 193 1.62 -10.51 -13.10
CA ARG A 193 2.71 -11.24 -13.76
C ARG A 193 2.50 -12.74 -13.67
N LEU A 194 2.21 -13.26 -12.48
CA LEU A 194 1.97 -14.68 -12.23
C LEU A 194 0.64 -15.15 -12.82
N VAL A 195 -0.41 -14.33 -12.79
CA VAL A 195 -1.70 -14.63 -13.46
C VAL A 195 -1.47 -14.83 -14.95
N LYS A 196 -0.75 -13.91 -15.60
CA LYS A 196 -0.43 -14.00 -17.03
C LYS A 196 0.34 -15.29 -17.38
N GLN A 197 1.24 -15.71 -16.49
CA GLN A 197 2.04 -16.93 -16.68
C GLN A 197 1.22 -18.20 -16.47
N ASN A 198 0.44 -18.24 -15.38
CA ASN A 198 -0.04 -19.48 -14.79
C ASN A 198 -1.54 -19.73 -14.96
N VAL A 199 -2.33 -18.70 -15.23
CA VAL A 199 -3.79 -18.82 -15.41
C VAL A 199 -4.12 -18.93 -16.90
N PRO A 200 -4.76 -20.04 -17.34
CA PRO A 200 -5.26 -20.18 -18.71
C PRO A 200 -6.32 -19.13 -19.08
N GLY A 201 -6.36 -18.72 -20.35
CA GLY A 201 -7.36 -17.78 -20.87
C GLY A 201 -6.73 -16.53 -21.49
N THR A 202 -6.98 -16.28 -22.78
CA THR A 202 -6.39 -15.14 -23.49
C THR A 202 -6.86 -13.80 -22.93
N ALA A 203 -8.13 -13.71 -22.50
CA ALA A 203 -8.68 -12.52 -21.86
C ALA A 203 -7.97 -12.23 -20.53
N VAL A 204 -7.85 -13.24 -19.66
CA VAL A 204 -7.13 -13.16 -18.37
C VAL A 204 -5.69 -12.68 -18.57
N LYS A 205 -4.94 -13.31 -19.50
CA LYS A 205 -3.55 -12.94 -19.77
C LYS A 205 -3.40 -11.52 -20.33
N SER A 206 -4.36 -11.08 -21.12
CA SER A 206 -4.36 -9.73 -21.69
C SER A 206 -4.65 -8.68 -20.61
N ALA A 207 -5.67 -8.91 -19.79
CA ALA A 207 -6.02 -8.02 -18.68
C ALA A 207 -4.88 -7.92 -17.65
N ALA A 208 -4.25 -9.04 -17.32
CA ALA A 208 -3.07 -9.05 -16.46
C ALA A 208 -1.89 -8.26 -17.05
N GLN A 209 -1.68 -8.29 -18.37
CA GLN A 209 -0.68 -7.43 -19.00
C GLN A 209 -1.03 -5.94 -18.90
N VAL A 210 -2.31 -5.59 -19.00
CA VAL A 210 -2.76 -4.21 -18.86
C VAL A 210 -2.47 -3.71 -17.43
N VAL A 211 -2.75 -4.52 -16.40
CA VAL A 211 -2.43 -4.18 -15.00
C VAL A 211 -0.95 -3.87 -14.82
N MET A 212 -0.05 -4.75 -15.31
CA MET A 212 1.40 -4.49 -15.23
C MET A 212 1.78 -3.17 -15.91
N ASN A 213 1.26 -2.90 -17.11
CA ASN A 213 1.55 -1.66 -17.83
C ASN A 213 1.04 -0.41 -17.10
N THR A 214 -0.11 -0.50 -16.44
CA THR A 214 -0.70 0.62 -15.69
C THR A 214 0.02 0.85 -14.36
N VAL A 215 0.52 -0.20 -13.70
CA VAL A 215 1.40 -0.04 -12.53
C VAL A 215 2.69 0.67 -12.93
N ASP A 216 3.34 0.25 -14.03
CA ASP A 216 4.55 0.92 -14.55
C ASP A 216 4.33 2.41 -14.86
N ALA A 217 3.11 2.80 -15.27
CA ALA A 217 2.75 4.19 -15.53
C ALA A 217 2.40 4.98 -14.26
N PHE A 218 1.80 4.30 -13.27
CA PHE A 218 1.36 4.87 -12.00
C PHE A 218 2.53 5.13 -11.04
N VAL A 219 3.53 4.26 -11.03
CA VAL A 219 4.70 4.35 -10.16
C VAL A 219 5.73 5.32 -10.73
N VAL A 220 6.02 6.39 -9.98
CA VAL A 220 7.04 7.40 -10.31
C VAL A 220 8.42 6.97 -9.86
N ALA A 221 8.51 6.39 -8.67
CA ALA A 221 9.72 5.81 -8.09
C ALA A 221 9.33 4.64 -7.19
N GLU A 222 10.16 3.61 -7.16
CA GLU A 222 9.95 2.41 -6.34
C GLU A 222 11.31 1.90 -5.90
N HIS A 223 11.40 1.52 -4.63
CA HIS A 223 12.54 0.84 -4.07
C HIS A 223 12.11 -0.22 -3.07
N HIS A 224 12.76 -1.37 -3.16
CA HIS A 224 12.63 -2.43 -2.17
C HIS A 224 13.98 -3.08 -1.88
N ALA A 225 14.04 -3.73 -0.72
CA ALA A 225 15.15 -4.59 -0.36
C ALA A 225 14.67 -5.71 0.56
N SER A 226 15.04 -6.94 0.25
CA SER A 226 14.98 -8.05 1.20
C SER A 226 16.06 -7.92 2.28
N GLY A 227 15.82 -8.49 3.45
CA GLY A 227 16.77 -8.37 4.54
C GLY A 227 16.38 -9.08 5.83
N ARG A 228 17.28 -8.99 6.82
CA ARG A 228 17.05 -9.55 8.15
C ARG A 228 16.79 -8.47 9.19
N TYR A 229 15.76 -8.68 10.01
CA TYR A 229 15.49 -7.87 11.20
C TYR A 229 15.07 -8.76 12.37
N LYS A 230 15.66 -8.56 13.56
CA LYS A 230 15.36 -9.33 14.80
C LYS A 230 15.29 -10.86 14.62
N ASN A 231 16.14 -11.44 13.76
CA ASN A 231 16.20 -12.86 13.36
C ASN A 231 15.17 -13.32 12.32
N HIS A 232 14.25 -12.45 11.92
CA HIS A 232 13.32 -12.69 10.82
C HIS A 232 13.98 -12.31 9.50
N TYR A 233 13.72 -13.08 8.45
CA TYR A 233 14.08 -12.71 7.08
C TYR A 233 12.78 -12.28 6.39
N LEU A 234 12.77 -11.07 5.86
CA LEU A 234 11.66 -10.54 5.09
C LEU A 234 12.11 -10.54 3.64
N ASP A 235 11.42 -11.36 2.84
CA ASP A 235 11.60 -11.46 1.40
C ASP A 235 10.67 -10.47 0.71
N LEU A 236 11.25 -9.53 -0.02
CA LEU A 236 10.59 -8.42 -0.70
C LEU A 236 11.12 -8.28 -2.14
N ASP A 237 11.76 -9.33 -2.68
CA ASP A 237 12.46 -9.28 -3.98
C ASP A 237 11.48 -9.16 -5.18
N ASP A 238 10.19 -9.45 -4.98
CA ASP A 238 9.14 -9.32 -5.98
C ASP A 238 8.16 -8.18 -5.67
N ALA A 239 8.57 -7.20 -4.86
CA ALA A 239 7.82 -5.95 -4.62
C ALA A 239 7.96 -4.99 -5.82
N HIS A 240 6.86 -4.32 -6.17
CA HIS A 240 6.72 -3.42 -7.31
C HIS A 240 6.00 -2.12 -6.93
N GLY A 241 5.84 -1.85 -5.63
CA GLY A 241 5.43 -0.56 -5.11
C GLY A 241 3.92 -0.34 -5.04
N VAL A 242 3.09 -1.33 -5.36
CA VAL A 242 1.62 -1.24 -5.27
C VAL A 242 1.04 -2.58 -4.80
N SER A 243 0.46 -2.58 -3.60
CA SER A 243 -0.25 -3.74 -3.07
C SER A 243 -1.76 -3.65 -3.29
N ILE A 244 -2.45 -4.77 -3.11
CA ILE A 244 -3.91 -4.90 -3.16
C ILE A 244 -4.38 -5.90 -2.10
N TYR A 245 -5.60 -5.72 -1.59
CA TYR A 245 -6.21 -6.66 -0.66
C TYR A 245 -6.61 -7.97 -1.35
N PHE A 246 -5.95 -9.08 -1.02
CA PHE A 246 -6.35 -10.44 -1.41
C PHE A 246 -6.07 -11.43 -0.26
N PRO A 247 -7.00 -11.54 0.70
CA PRO A 247 -6.80 -12.39 1.87
C PRO A 247 -6.70 -13.88 1.50
N ALA A 248 -6.08 -14.67 2.35
CA ALA A 248 -5.92 -16.11 2.13
C ALA A 248 -7.24 -16.88 2.22
N ALA A 249 -8.19 -16.32 2.98
CA ALA A 249 -9.50 -16.88 3.27
C ALA A 249 -10.50 -15.74 3.56
N PRO A 250 -11.81 -15.97 3.37
CA PRO A 250 -12.81 -14.98 3.78
C PRO A 250 -12.90 -14.93 5.31
N GLY A 251 -13.43 -13.85 5.87
CA GLY A 251 -13.67 -13.74 7.32
C GLY A 251 -12.50 -13.22 8.15
N GLY A 252 -11.41 -12.77 7.49
CA GLY A 252 -10.35 -11.97 8.12
C GLY A 252 -10.90 -10.71 8.79
N TRP A 253 -10.06 -10.06 9.60
CA TRP A 253 -10.46 -8.96 10.48
C TRP A 253 -11.23 -7.84 9.76
N ASP A 254 -10.71 -7.38 8.63
CA ASP A 254 -11.29 -6.29 7.84
C ASP A 254 -12.16 -6.78 6.67
N TYR A 255 -12.27 -8.09 6.43
CA TYR A 255 -12.94 -8.66 5.25
C TYR A 255 -14.39 -8.17 5.10
N SER A 256 -15.17 -8.19 6.18
CA SER A 256 -16.57 -7.76 6.14
C SER A 256 -16.74 -6.27 5.90
N ARG A 257 -15.79 -5.44 6.38
CA ARG A 257 -15.77 -4.00 6.14
C ARG A 257 -15.34 -3.69 4.71
N TYR A 258 -14.37 -4.44 4.18
CA TYR A 258 -13.92 -4.33 2.80
C TYR A 258 -15.07 -4.56 1.82
N LEU A 259 -15.82 -5.65 2.01
CA LEU A 259 -17.05 -5.95 1.25
C LEU A 259 -18.22 -5.01 1.55
N ALA A 260 -18.14 -4.20 2.61
CA ALA A 260 -19.13 -3.19 2.96
C ALA A 260 -18.73 -1.80 2.47
N HIS A 261 -17.86 -1.74 1.46
CA HIS A 261 -17.46 -0.52 0.78
C HIS A 261 -16.77 0.52 1.66
N VAL A 262 -15.79 0.08 2.46
CA VAL A 262 -14.93 1.00 3.25
C VAL A 262 -14.05 1.89 2.37
N PHE A 263 -13.85 1.53 1.09
CA PHE A 263 -13.15 2.31 0.08
C PHE A 263 -14.08 2.61 -1.09
N ASP A 264 -13.91 3.77 -1.73
CA ASP A 264 -14.51 4.02 -3.06
C ASP A 264 -14.04 2.98 -4.09
N PHE A 265 -12.83 2.44 -3.92
CA PHE A 265 -12.27 1.41 -4.79
C PHE A 265 -13.15 0.17 -4.87
N THR A 266 -13.73 -0.27 -3.75
CA THR A 266 -14.64 -1.43 -3.73
C THR A 266 -16.07 -1.05 -4.16
N ILE A 267 -16.33 0.21 -4.48
CA ILE A 267 -17.61 0.63 -5.10
C ILE A 267 -17.43 0.71 -6.62
N ASP A 268 -16.29 1.24 -7.06
CA ASP A 268 -16.03 1.61 -8.45
C ASP A 268 -15.26 0.51 -9.22
N SER A 269 -14.77 -0.53 -8.53
CA SER A 269 -14.13 -1.70 -9.15
C SER A 269 -15.03 -2.93 -9.15
N GLU A 270 -14.52 -4.02 -9.73
CA GLU A 270 -15.13 -5.37 -9.68
C GLU A 270 -14.33 -6.32 -8.77
N TRP A 271 -13.43 -5.77 -7.93
CA TRP A 271 -12.48 -6.58 -7.18
C TRP A 271 -13.13 -7.30 -6.00
N ASP A 272 -14.02 -6.64 -5.24
CA ASP A 272 -14.75 -7.28 -4.15
C ASP A 272 -15.80 -8.29 -4.64
N GLU A 273 -16.44 -8.07 -5.79
CA GLU A 273 -17.25 -9.08 -6.48
C GLU A 273 -16.40 -10.30 -6.87
N PHE A 274 -15.19 -10.06 -7.36
CA PHE A 274 -14.24 -11.14 -7.65
C PHE A 274 -13.87 -11.91 -6.38
N LEU A 275 -13.51 -11.23 -5.28
CA LEU A 275 -13.18 -11.89 -4.01
C LEU A 275 -14.38 -12.72 -3.51
N LEU A 276 -15.58 -12.15 -3.52
CA LEU A 276 -16.80 -12.83 -3.09
C LEU A 276 -17.07 -14.10 -3.93
N SER A 277 -16.95 -13.99 -5.25
CA SER A 277 -17.11 -15.11 -6.18
C SER A 277 -16.03 -16.17 -6.00
N TYR A 278 -14.77 -15.75 -5.87
CA TYR A 278 -13.61 -16.62 -5.67
C TYR A 278 -13.74 -17.46 -4.41
N PHE A 279 -14.07 -16.84 -3.27
CA PHE A 279 -14.25 -17.57 -2.02
C PHE A 279 -15.51 -18.44 -2.02
N GLY A 280 -16.57 -18.03 -2.73
CA GLY A 280 -17.78 -18.82 -2.92
C GLY A 280 -17.53 -20.12 -3.70
N ILE A 281 -16.74 -20.05 -4.77
CA ILE A 281 -16.42 -21.21 -5.63
C ILE A 281 -15.39 -22.14 -5.00
N THR A 282 -14.30 -21.57 -4.46
CA THR A 282 -13.22 -22.35 -3.84
C THR A 282 -13.63 -23.03 -2.54
N ARG A 283 -14.68 -22.52 -1.87
CA ARG A 283 -15.18 -23.02 -0.58
C ARG A 283 -14.09 -23.07 0.50
N ILE A 284 -13.14 -22.13 0.43
CA ILE A 284 -12.16 -21.93 1.49
C ILE A 284 -12.92 -21.63 2.78
N VAL A 285 -12.57 -22.34 3.85
CA VAL A 285 -13.25 -22.19 5.14
C VAL A 285 -12.99 -20.77 5.67
N PRO A 286 -14.03 -20.00 6.03
CA PRO A 286 -13.82 -18.69 6.61
C PRO A 286 -12.98 -18.77 7.88
N THR A 287 -12.01 -17.87 7.99
CA THR A 287 -11.25 -17.68 9.22
C THR A 287 -12.12 -16.99 10.27
N VAL A 288 -11.75 -17.18 11.54
CA VAL A 288 -12.33 -16.40 12.62
C VAL A 288 -11.62 -15.04 12.63
N PRO A 289 -12.33 -13.90 12.63
CA PRO A 289 -11.70 -12.60 12.73
C PRO A 289 -10.81 -12.51 13.98
N VAL A 290 -9.50 -12.33 13.79
CA VAL A 290 -8.53 -12.07 14.86
C VAL A 290 -7.96 -10.69 14.60
N ASN A 291 -7.97 -9.81 15.59
CA ASN A 291 -7.33 -8.50 15.46
C ASN A 291 -5.81 -8.72 15.35
N PRO A 292 -5.14 -8.31 14.26
CA PRO A 292 -3.70 -8.50 14.12
C PRO A 292 -2.87 -7.58 15.03
N GLY A 293 -3.50 -6.67 15.78
CA GLY A 293 -2.82 -5.73 16.68
C GLY A 293 -2.17 -4.58 15.91
N VAL A 294 -1.68 -3.54 16.60
CA VAL A 294 -1.18 -2.33 15.91
C VAL A 294 0.14 -2.65 15.17
N PRO A 295 0.25 -2.36 13.84
CA PRO A 295 1.48 -2.55 13.08
C PRO A 295 2.67 -1.85 13.73
N PRO A 296 3.80 -2.52 13.98
CA PRO A 296 4.90 -1.91 14.71
C PRO A 296 5.61 -0.85 13.86
N VAL A 297 5.86 0.33 14.43
CA VAL A 297 6.75 1.32 13.82
C VAL A 297 8.20 0.88 14.03
N LEU A 298 8.95 0.65 12.93
CA LEU A 298 10.28 0.07 13.01
C LEU A 298 11.38 1.11 13.25
N GLU A 299 12.19 0.92 14.27
CA GLU A 299 13.28 1.87 14.59
C GLU A 299 14.59 1.54 13.88
N VAL A 300 15.18 2.54 13.22
CA VAL A 300 16.57 2.49 12.73
C VAL A 300 17.51 2.71 13.91
N ARG A 301 18.48 1.80 14.12
CA ARG A 301 19.45 1.92 15.23
C ARG A 301 20.71 2.65 14.79
N TYR A 302 20.89 3.87 15.28
CA TYR A 302 22.15 4.60 15.13
C TYR A 302 23.13 4.23 16.25
N ARG A 303 24.32 3.74 15.91
CA ARG A 303 25.41 3.55 16.87
C ARG A 303 26.09 4.90 17.11
N VAL A 304 25.76 5.55 18.23
CA VAL A 304 26.47 6.76 18.68
C VAL A 304 27.72 6.35 19.47
N TYR A 305 28.89 6.60 18.91
CA TYR A 305 30.17 6.42 19.62
C TYR A 305 30.50 7.71 20.36
N LEU A 306 30.21 7.75 21.66
CA LEU A 306 30.62 8.86 22.52
C LEU A 306 32.11 8.71 22.88
N PRO A 307 32.91 9.79 22.83
CA PRO A 307 34.28 9.73 23.32
C PRO A 307 34.28 9.46 24.83
N LEU A 308 34.97 8.39 25.25
CA LEU A 308 35.22 8.12 26.66
C LEU A 308 36.25 9.13 27.17
N VAL A 309 35.79 10.16 27.89
CA VAL A 309 36.69 11.07 28.60
C VAL A 309 36.99 10.47 29.98
N LEU A 310 38.12 9.80 30.11
CA LEU A 310 38.69 9.44 31.42
C LEU A 310 39.28 10.73 32.03
N ARG A 311 38.75 11.15 33.19
CA ARG A 311 39.30 12.26 33.99
C ARG A 311 40.22 11.73 35.07
#